data_AF-A0A3C1IDF6-F1
#
_entry.id   AF-A0A3C1IDF6-F1
#
_cell.length_a   1.000
_cell.length_b   1.000
_cell.length_c   1.000
_cell.angle_alpha   90.00
_cell.angle_beta   90.00
_cell.angle_gamma   90.00
#
_symmetry.space_group_name_H-M   'P 1'
#
loop_
_entity.id
_entity.type
_entity.pdbx_description
1 polymer ?
#
loop_
_entity_poly.entity_id
_entity_poly.type
_entity_poly.pdbx_seq_one_letter_code
_entity_poly.pdbx_strand_id
1 'polypeptide(L)'
;MDIGHYISGLGHAGLLGWMAFGGFFEPQNEPLEIREVAIVSAQEFDALFAPEIAPERAEDIVELPSIEPEEQAPAFPSVAEASAPTPEVPAVVQSAAPDSVPDNDNLYVAP
;
A
#
# COMPACT_ATOMS: atom_id res chain seq x y z
N MET A 1 8.93 -61.23 -12.26
CA MET A 1 9.51 -59.90 -11.98
C MET A 1 8.55 -59.25 -11.02
N ASP A 2 8.90 -59.25 -9.74
CA ASP A 2 7.89 -59.05 -8.70
C ASP A 2 7.50 -57.58 -8.59
N ILE A 3 6.20 -57.36 -8.42
CA ILE A 3 5.59 -56.02 -8.36
C ILE A 3 6.28 -55.14 -7.30
N GLY A 4 6.79 -55.74 -6.23
CA GLY A 4 7.50 -55.06 -5.14
C GLY A 4 8.80 -54.40 -5.56
N HIS A 5 9.56 -54.99 -6.49
CA HIS A 5 10.79 -54.36 -7.01
C HIS A 5 10.49 -53.15 -7.88
N TYR A 6 9.40 -53.20 -8.66
CA TYR A 6 8.95 -52.06 -9.45
C TYR A 6 8.48 -50.91 -8.57
N ILE A 7 7.67 -51.19 -7.55
CA ILE A 7 7.16 -50.14 -6.63
C ILE A 7 8.32 -49.55 -5.81
N SER A 8 9.21 -50.40 -5.29
CA SER A 8 10.38 -49.94 -4.54
C SER A 8 11.35 -49.13 -5.40
N GLY A 9 11.64 -49.60 -6.61
CA GLY A 9 12.50 -48.90 -7.56
C GLY A 9 11.91 -47.56 -8.01
N LEU A 10 10.61 -47.53 -8.32
CA LEU A 10 9.92 -46.30 -8.68
C LEU A 10 9.87 -45.30 -7.53
N GLY A 11 9.65 -45.78 -6.30
CA GLY A 11 9.68 -44.94 -5.09
C GLY A 11 11.05 -44.28 -4.89
N HIS A 12 12.13 -45.06 -4.96
CA HIS A 12 13.50 -44.52 -4.82
C HIS A 12 13.85 -43.58 -5.97
N ALA A 13 13.53 -43.94 -7.22
CA ALA A 13 13.75 -43.07 -8.37
C ALA A 13 12.95 -41.77 -8.26
N GLY A 14 11.71 -41.83 -7.77
CA GLY A 14 10.90 -40.65 -7.49
C GLY A 14 11.50 -39.77 -6.40
N LEU A 15 12.00 -40.35 -5.31
CA LEU A 15 12.61 -39.62 -4.20
C LEU A 15 13.93 -38.94 -4.62
N LEU A 16 14.77 -39.65 -5.38
CA LEU A 16 16.00 -39.10 -5.96
C LEU A 16 15.69 -38.01 -7.01
N GLY A 17 14.69 -38.23 -7.87
CA GLY A 17 14.24 -37.23 -8.82
C GLY A 17 13.69 -35.98 -8.13
N TRP A 18 12.90 -36.15 -7.09
CA TRP A 18 12.40 -35.04 -6.27
C TRP A 18 13.53 -34.26 -5.60
N MET A 19 14.56 -34.93 -5.08
CA MET A 19 15.70 -34.23 -4.47
C MET A 19 16.53 -33.45 -5.51
N ALA A 20 16.63 -33.95 -6.75
CA ALA A 20 17.36 -33.29 -7.82
C ALA A 20 16.60 -32.11 -8.44
N PHE A 21 15.27 -32.21 -8.56
CA PHE A 21 14.44 -31.25 -9.31
C PHE A 21 13.38 -30.53 -8.47
N GLY A 22 13.15 -30.92 -7.22
CA GLY A 22 12.10 -30.36 -6.35
C GLY A 22 12.28 -28.86 -6.10
N GLY A 23 13.52 -28.38 -6.02
CA GLY A 23 13.83 -26.96 -5.86
C GLY A 23 13.45 -26.10 -7.07
N PHE A 24 13.22 -26.66 -8.27
CA PHE A 24 12.70 -25.89 -9.41
C PHE A 24 11.26 -25.42 -9.20
N PHE A 25 10.53 -26.05 -8.28
CA PHE A 25 9.17 -25.69 -7.91
C PHE A 25 9.12 -24.84 -6.64
N GLU A 26 10.28 -24.50 -6.07
CA GLU A 26 10.33 -23.65 -4.89
C GLU A 26 9.87 -22.23 -5.27
N PRO A 27 8.84 -21.68 -4.60
CA PRO A 27 8.43 -20.30 -4.82
C PRO A 27 9.62 -19.37 -4.59
N GLN A 28 9.78 -18.38 -5.44
CA GLN A 28 10.77 -17.33 -5.22
C GLN A 28 10.37 -16.60 -3.94
N ASN A 29 11.13 -16.79 -2.88
CA ASN A 29 10.95 -16.05 -1.64
C ASN A 29 11.43 -14.62 -1.92
N GLU A 30 10.48 -13.73 -2.21
CA GLU A 30 10.79 -12.31 -2.25
C GLU A 30 11.27 -11.87 -0.86
N PRO A 31 12.33 -11.04 -0.79
CA PRO A 31 12.78 -10.51 0.47
C PRO A 31 11.62 -9.75 1.13
N LEU A 32 11.36 -10.07 2.40
CA LEU A 32 10.37 -9.35 3.20
C LEU A 32 10.81 -7.89 3.33
N GLU A 33 10.13 -7.00 2.61
CA GLU A 33 10.33 -5.55 2.74
C GLU A 33 9.69 -5.07 4.05
N ILE A 34 10.50 -5.00 5.11
CA ILE A 34 10.09 -4.38 6.37
C ILE A 34 10.18 -2.86 6.18
N ARG A 35 9.02 -2.20 6.09
CA ARG A 35 8.94 -0.74 6.09
C ARG A 35 8.71 -0.24 7.51
N GLU A 36 9.69 0.48 8.03
CA GLU A 36 9.55 1.21 9.30
C GLU A 36 8.60 2.38 9.08
N VAL A 37 7.48 2.37 9.80
CA VAL A 37 6.54 3.49 9.84
C VAL A 37 6.57 4.10 11.22
N ALA A 38 6.75 5.42 11.29
CA ALA A 38 6.64 6.16 12.53
C ALA A 38 5.15 6.38 12.85
N ILE A 39 4.75 6.03 14.07
CA ILE A 39 3.42 6.38 14.58
C ILE A 39 3.52 7.79 15.15
N VAL A 40 2.88 8.75 14.48
CA VAL A 40 2.84 10.16 14.88
C VAL A 40 1.47 10.44 15.51
N SER A 41 1.45 11.24 16.58
CA SER A 41 0.19 11.70 17.20
C SER A 41 -0.58 12.64 16.26
N ALA A 42 -1.90 12.75 16.43
CA ALA A 42 -2.71 13.62 15.57
C ALA A 42 -2.27 15.10 15.66
N GLN A 43 -1.86 15.54 16.84
CA GLN A 43 -1.36 16.89 17.11
C GLN A 43 -0.05 17.16 16.38
N GLU A 44 0.83 16.16 16.32
CA GLU A 44 2.16 16.29 15.72
C GLU A 44 2.10 16.17 14.20
N PHE A 45 1.14 15.42 13.66
CA PHE A 45 0.78 15.50 12.24
C PHE A 45 0.29 16.91 11.86
N ASP A 46 -0.62 17.50 12.64
CA ASP A 46 -1.17 18.83 12.38
C ASP A 46 -0.09 19.92 12.42
N ALA A 47 0.87 19.79 13.35
CA ALA A 47 2.01 20.69 13.46
C ALA A 47 2.91 20.70 12.20
N LEU A 48 3.01 19.59 11.45
CA LEU A 48 3.79 19.54 10.20
C LEU A 48 3.16 20.34 9.06
N PHE A 49 1.84 20.61 9.12
CA PHE A 49 1.11 21.41 8.14
C PHE A 49 0.76 22.81 8.66
N ALA A 50 1.16 23.13 9.89
CA ALA A 50 0.92 24.44 10.47
C ALA A 50 1.57 25.51 9.58
N PRO A 51 0.81 26.52 9.11
CA PRO A 51 1.37 27.62 8.35
C PRO A 51 2.46 28.30 9.16
N GLU A 52 3.67 28.40 8.60
CA GLU A 52 4.70 29.22 9.20
C GLU A 52 4.20 30.67 9.19
N ILE A 53 3.99 31.24 10.38
CA ILE A 53 3.50 32.61 10.51
C ILE A 53 4.57 33.52 9.91
N ALA A 54 4.31 34.04 8.72
CA ALA A 54 5.20 35.00 8.07
C ALA A 54 5.36 36.21 9.00
N PRO A 55 6.58 36.75 9.15
CA PRO A 55 6.78 37.96 9.94
C PRO A 55 5.90 39.10 9.40
N GLU A 56 5.28 39.87 10.30
CA GLU A 56 4.51 41.04 9.90
C GLU A 56 5.39 41.98 9.06
N ARG A 57 4.96 42.23 7.83
CA ARG A 57 5.61 43.16 6.91
C ARG A 57 5.54 44.54 7.53
N ALA A 58 6.67 45.17 7.81
CA ALA A 58 6.69 46.56 8.19
C ALA A 58 6.02 47.39 7.07
N GLU A 59 4.96 48.12 7.44
CA GLU A 59 4.08 48.93 6.56
C GLU A 59 4.79 50.13 5.91
N ASP A 60 6.10 50.29 6.09
CA ASP A 60 6.88 51.34 5.43
C ASP A 60 7.27 50.89 4.02
N ILE A 61 6.25 50.69 3.19
CA ILE A 61 6.41 50.48 1.75
C ILE A 61 6.59 51.88 1.15
N VAL A 62 7.84 52.26 0.86
CA VAL A 62 8.11 53.41 0.00
C VAL A 62 7.44 53.14 -1.35
N GLU A 63 6.51 54.00 -1.74
CA GLU A 63 5.83 53.92 -3.02
C GLU A 63 6.87 54.12 -4.15
N LEU A 64 7.22 53.03 -4.85
CA LEU A 64 8.08 53.10 -6.02
C LEU A 64 7.32 53.82 -7.16
N PRO A 65 7.99 54.60 -8.00
CA PRO A 65 7.35 55.22 -9.16
C PRO A 65 6.74 54.13 -10.05
N SER A 66 5.50 54.37 -10.50
CA SER A 66 4.78 53.49 -11.40
C SER A 66 5.57 53.30 -12.70
N ILE A 67 5.90 52.05 -13.02
CA ILE A 67 6.46 51.66 -14.32
C ILE A 67 5.30 51.49 -15.30
N GLU A 68 5.35 52.22 -16.41
CA GLU A 68 4.38 52.11 -17.50
C GLU A 68 4.45 50.68 -18.07
N PRO A 69 3.33 49.93 -18.14
CA PRO A 69 3.35 48.56 -18.65
C PRO A 69 3.81 48.58 -20.11
N GLU A 70 4.88 47.85 -20.44
CA GLU A 70 5.21 47.60 -21.84
C GLU A 70 4.03 46.89 -22.51
N GLU A 71 3.53 47.49 -23.59
CA GLU A 71 2.46 46.93 -24.40
C GLU A 71 2.92 45.58 -24.97
N GLN A 72 2.15 44.56 -24.62
CA GLN A 72 2.14 43.21 -25.17
C GLN A 72 3.20 42.23 -24.64
N ALA A 73 2.91 41.68 -23.47
CA ALA A 73 3.43 40.35 -23.13
C ALA A 73 2.99 39.33 -24.21
N PRO A 74 3.89 38.45 -24.70
CA PRO A 74 3.52 37.44 -25.67
C PRO A 74 2.42 36.54 -25.12
N ALA A 75 1.40 36.26 -25.93
CA ALA A 75 0.34 35.34 -25.56
C ALA A 75 0.96 33.97 -25.26
N PHE A 76 0.75 33.47 -24.04
CA PHE A 76 1.10 32.10 -23.71
C PHE A 76 0.27 31.15 -24.59
N PRO A 77 0.87 30.07 -25.12
CA PRO A 77 0.08 29.06 -25.82
C PRO A 77 -0.94 28.47 -24.85
N SER A 78 -2.20 28.47 -25.25
CA SER A 78 -3.28 27.80 -24.51
C SER A 78 -2.98 26.30 -24.51
N VAL A 79 -2.66 25.75 -23.34
CA VAL A 79 -2.56 24.31 -23.14
C VAL A 79 -3.98 23.81 -22.92
N ALA A 80 -4.46 22.94 -23.82
CA ALA A 80 -5.72 22.25 -23.61
C ALA A 80 -5.63 21.44 -22.31
N GLU A 81 -6.61 21.60 -21.42
CA GLU A 81 -6.74 20.81 -20.20
C GLU A 81 -6.81 19.32 -20.58
N ALA A 82 -5.75 18.57 -20.29
CA ALA A 82 -5.77 17.13 -20.44
C ALA A 82 -6.73 16.57 -19.38
N SER A 83 -7.75 15.81 -19.79
CA SER A 83 -8.61 15.11 -18.84
C SER A 83 -7.77 14.23 -17.93
N ALA A 84 -7.73 14.58 -16.64
CA ALA A 84 -7.09 13.74 -15.63
C ALA A 84 -7.86 12.40 -15.55
N PRO A 85 -7.16 11.26 -15.45
CA PRO A 85 -7.83 9.98 -15.26
C PRO A 85 -8.61 10.00 -13.95
N THR A 86 -9.88 9.61 -14.00
CA THR A 86 -10.69 9.42 -12.79
C THR A 86 -10.14 8.20 -12.04
N PRO A 87 -9.76 8.32 -10.76
CA PRO A 87 -9.30 7.18 -9.98
C PRO A 87 -10.45 6.18 -9.79
N GLU A 88 -10.23 4.92 -10.14
CA GLU A 88 -11.18 3.85 -9.87
C GLU A 88 -11.17 3.54 -8.37
N VAL A 89 -12.30 3.81 -7.70
CA VAL A 89 -12.49 3.47 -6.29
C VAL A 89 -12.90 1.99 -6.22
N PRO A 90 -12.17 1.15 -5.46
CA PRO A 90 -12.54 -0.25 -5.27
C PRO A 90 -13.95 -0.36 -4.69
N ALA A 91 -14.73 -1.32 -5.19
CA ALA A 91 -16.04 -1.61 -4.62
C ALA A 91 -15.89 -1.98 -3.14
N VAL A 92 -16.62 -1.29 -2.26
CA VAL A 92 -16.69 -1.62 -0.84
C VAL A 92 -17.37 -2.98 -0.72
N VAL A 93 -16.58 -4.01 -0.42
CA VAL A 93 -17.10 -5.31 -0.03
C VAL A 93 -17.66 -5.20 1.39
N GLN A 94 -18.95 -5.48 1.54
CA GLN A 94 -19.61 -5.51 2.83
C GLN A 94 -19.05 -6.68 3.67
N SER A 95 -18.53 -6.37 4.86
CA SER A 95 -18.04 -7.39 5.79
C SER A 95 -19.16 -8.37 6.18
N ALA A 96 -18.79 -9.64 6.35
CA ALA A 96 -19.70 -10.65 6.85
C ALA A 96 -20.23 -10.29 8.24
N ALA A 97 -21.46 -10.72 8.54
CA ALA A 97 -22.01 -10.61 9.89
C ALA A 97 -21.12 -11.40 10.87
N PRO A 98 -20.94 -10.91 12.12
CA PRO A 98 -20.19 -11.63 13.14
C PRO A 98 -20.83 -12.99 13.44
N ASP A 99 -19.99 -14.00 13.67
CA ASP A 99 -20.42 -15.34 14.05
C ASP A 99 -21.20 -15.31 15.37
N SER A 100 -22.23 -16.15 15.46
CA SER A 100 -22.98 -16.35 16.70
C SER A 100 -22.09 -16.98 17.78
N VAL A 101 -22.21 -16.49 19.02
CA VAL A 101 -21.56 -17.08 20.20
C VAL A 101 -22.02 -18.54 20.38
N PRO A 102 -21.11 -19.48 20.69
CA PRO A 102 -21.47 -20.88 20.94
C PRO A 102 -22.51 -21.04 22.06
N ASP A 103 -23.46 -21.93 21.85
CA ASP A 103 -24.49 -22.27 22.82
C ASP A 103 -23.89 -23.09 23.98
N ASN A 104 -23.86 -22.51 25.18
CA ASN A 104 -23.21 -23.09 26.36
C ASN A 104 -24.13 -24.01 27.16
N ASP A 105 -25.36 -24.28 26.70
CA ASP A 105 -26.37 -25.06 27.43
C ASP A 105 -25.99 -26.55 27.66
N ASN A 106 -24.92 -27.05 27.03
CA ASN A 106 -24.42 -28.42 27.23
C ASN A 106 -23.18 -28.54 28.15
N LEU A 107 -22.72 -27.45 28.78
CA LEU A 107 -21.53 -27.49 29.65
C LEU A 107 -21.82 -27.72 31.15
N TYR A 108 -23.08 -27.93 31.53
CA TYR A 108 -23.43 -28.25 32.92
C TYR A 108 -23.47 -29.77 33.16
N VAL A 109 -22.29 -30.40 33.30
CA VAL A 109 -22.20 -31.72 33.95
C VAL A 109 -22.17 -31.45 35.45
N ALA A 110 -23.29 -31.70 36.13
CA ALA A 110 -23.38 -31.58 37.59
C ALA A 110 -22.38 -32.53 38.28
N PRO A 111 -21.81 -32.13 39.44
CA PRO A 111 -20.77 -32.88 40.15
C PRO A 111 -21.26 -34.19 40.76
#